data_AF-A0A7Z9IMT4-F1
#
_entry.id   AF-A0A7Z9IMT4-F1
#
_cell.length_a   1.000
_cell.length_b   1.000
_cell.length_c   1.000
_cell.angle_alpha   90.00
_cell.angle_beta   90.00
_cell.angle_gamma   90.00
#
_symmetry.space_group_name_H-M   'P 1'
#
loop_
_entity.id
_entity.type
_entity.pdbx_description
1 polymer ?
#
loop_
_entity_poly.entity_id
_entity_poly.type
_entity_poly.pdbx_seq_one_letter_code
_entity_poly.pdbx_strand_id
1 'polypeptide(L)'
;MSVATMVDEFGEVINGQNPMEIEKHWQTLYHHFHVRGGIVQMSAISGIEIALWDIKGQALGVPVYELLGGKIRDRIWTYGRRDGLTLEAAVKNAMFHVEQGLTALKGDPFEHRGIFIDKKPEDLAVSKVRTVSEAVGLEMK
;
A
#
# COMPACT_ATOMS: atom_id res chain seq x y z
N MET A 1 -8.65 19.97 6.23
CA MET A 1 -7.99 19.22 7.31
C MET A 1 -7.05 18.20 6.68
N SER A 2 -5.80 18.12 7.12
CA SER A 2 -4.83 17.15 6.60
C SER A 2 -4.91 15.83 7.39
N VAL A 3 -4.31 14.75 6.89
CA VAL A 3 -4.19 13.49 7.64
C VAL A 3 -3.39 13.70 8.93
N ALA A 4 -2.29 14.46 8.88
CA ALA A 4 -1.47 14.74 10.05
C ALA A 4 -2.27 15.46 11.15
N THR A 5 -3.00 16.51 10.78
CA THR A 5 -3.87 17.25 11.71
C THR A 5 -4.96 16.35 12.31
N MET A 6 -5.53 15.44 11.51
CA MET A 6 -6.53 14.48 11.99
C MET A 6 -5.94 13.48 13.00
N VAL A 7 -4.68 13.05 12.79
CA VAL A 7 -3.98 12.19 13.74
C VAL A 7 -3.75 12.91 15.06
N ASP A 8 -3.35 14.18 15.04
CA ASP A 8 -3.18 14.98 16.26
C ASP A 8 -4.49 15.11 17.05
N GLU A 9 -5.58 15.46 16.36
CA GLU A 9 -6.92 15.58 16.97
C GLU A 9 -7.40 14.24 17.57
N PHE A 10 -7.25 13.15 16.83
CA PHE A 10 -7.59 11.81 17.33
C PHE A 10 -6.69 11.36 18.48
N GLY A 11 -5.43 11.76 18.47
CA GLY A 11 -4.50 11.56 19.58
C GLY A 11 -5.04 12.16 20.88
N GLU A 12 -5.53 13.40 20.84
CA GLU A 12 -6.13 14.05 22.02
C GLU A 12 -7.35 13.29 22.56
N VAL A 13 -8.13 12.65 21.69
CA VAL A 13 -9.32 11.86 22.08
C VAL A 13 -8.93 10.59 22.84
N ILE A 14 -7.88 9.88 22.40
CA ILE A 14 -7.55 8.54 22.91
C ILE A 14 -6.37 8.52 23.90
N ASN A 15 -5.68 9.64 24.08
CA ASN A 15 -4.54 9.69 25.01
C ASN A 15 -4.98 9.39 26.45
N GLY A 16 -4.13 8.65 27.18
CA GLY A 16 -4.41 8.19 28.54
C GLY A 16 -5.42 7.03 28.64
N GLN A 17 -5.99 6.58 27.52
CA GLN A 17 -6.87 5.41 27.50
C GLN A 17 -6.08 4.10 27.33
N ASN A 18 -6.73 2.97 27.62
CA ASN A 18 -6.11 1.65 27.48
C ASN A 18 -5.95 1.28 25.98
N PRO A 19 -4.73 1.13 25.44
CA PRO A 19 -4.51 0.82 24.02
C PRO A 19 -4.99 -0.58 23.61
N MET A 20 -5.26 -1.47 24.56
CA MET A 20 -5.73 -2.83 24.28
C MET A 20 -7.19 -2.88 23.79
N GLU A 21 -7.95 -1.81 24.01
CA GLU A 21 -9.36 -1.67 23.60
C GLU A 21 -9.50 -1.20 22.14
N ILE A 22 -8.80 -1.85 21.21
CA ILE A 22 -8.70 -1.43 19.78
C ILE A 22 -10.07 -1.13 19.15
N GLU A 23 -11.05 -2.03 19.30
CA GLU A 23 -12.39 -1.84 18.72
C GLU A 23 -13.09 -0.60 19.29
N LYS A 24 -12.93 -0.34 20.59
CA LYS A 24 -13.49 0.85 21.22
C LYS A 24 -12.85 2.11 20.65
N HIS A 25 -11.53 2.15 20.51
CA HIS A 25 -10.84 3.28 19.88
C HIS A 25 -11.31 3.49 18.44
N TRP A 26 -11.39 2.42 17.66
CA TRP A 26 -11.88 2.48 16.29
C TRP A 26 -13.29 3.07 16.22
N GLN A 27 -14.22 2.55 17.02
CA GLN A 27 -15.59 3.06 17.07
C GLN A 27 -15.64 4.52 17.54
N THR A 28 -14.89 4.89 18.58
CA THR A 28 -14.81 6.28 19.06
C THR A 28 -14.32 7.22 17.95
N LEU A 29 -13.23 6.89 17.26
CA LEU A 29 -12.65 7.74 16.22
C LEU A 29 -13.50 7.78 14.94
N TYR A 30 -14.13 6.67 14.55
CA TYR A 30 -15.03 6.62 13.41
C TYR A 30 -16.30 7.47 13.65
N HIS A 31 -16.80 7.47 14.89
CA HIS A 31 -17.98 8.20 15.31
C HIS A 31 -17.71 9.62 15.87
N HIS A 32 -16.45 10.06 15.92
CA HIS A 32 -16.04 11.38 16.46
C HIS A 32 -16.74 12.55 15.75
N PHE A 33 -16.99 12.42 14.44
CA PHE A 33 -17.72 13.41 13.66
C PHE A 33 -19.13 12.91 13.29
N HIS A 34 -20.03 13.88 13.05
CA HIS A 34 -21.37 13.59 12.54
C HIS A 34 -21.31 12.96 11.13
N VAL A 35 -20.50 13.54 10.23
CA VAL A 35 -20.20 12.94 8.91
C VAL A 35 -18.96 12.07 9.07
N ARG A 36 -19.05 10.81 8.63
CA ARG A 36 -18.04 9.78 8.89
C ARG A 36 -17.35 9.31 7.63
N GLY A 37 -16.10 8.91 7.76
CA GLY A 37 -15.28 8.29 6.73
C GLY A 37 -14.58 9.30 5.82
N GLY A 38 -14.40 8.92 4.55
CA GLY A 38 -13.60 9.67 3.59
C GLY A 38 -12.09 9.48 3.79
N ILE A 39 -11.31 9.99 2.83
CA ILE A 39 -9.89 9.66 2.71
C ILE A 39 -9.06 10.16 3.91
N VAL A 40 -9.41 11.31 4.49
CA VAL A 40 -8.62 11.91 5.58
C VAL A 40 -8.87 11.16 6.89
N GLN A 41 -10.14 11.02 7.28
CA GLN A 41 -10.51 10.35 8.52
C GLN A 41 -10.07 8.89 8.53
N MET A 42 -10.37 8.14 7.45
CA MET A 42 -10.04 6.72 7.40
C MET A 42 -8.53 6.46 7.33
N SER A 43 -7.75 7.36 6.72
CA SER A 43 -6.29 7.24 6.73
C SER A 43 -5.70 7.45 8.13
N ALA A 44 -6.23 8.43 8.88
CA ALA A 44 -5.81 8.67 10.25
C ALA A 44 -6.18 7.50 11.18
N ILE A 45 -7.42 6.99 11.09
CA ILE A 45 -7.87 5.81 11.84
C ILE A 45 -6.98 4.61 11.53
N SER A 46 -6.71 4.35 10.24
CA SER A 46 -5.85 3.22 9.82
C SER A 46 -4.45 3.28 10.43
N GLY A 47 -3.80 4.46 10.40
CA GLY A 47 -2.48 4.61 11.00
C GLY A 47 -2.47 4.36 12.51
N ILE A 48 -3.49 4.86 13.23
CA ILE A 48 -3.65 4.65 14.67
C ILE A 48 -3.94 3.18 14.97
N GLU A 49 -4.85 2.54 14.24
CA GLU A 49 -5.25 1.15 14.47
C GLU A 49 -4.07 0.18 14.26
N ILE A 50 -3.25 0.41 13.21
CA ILE A 50 -2.01 -0.36 12.99
C ILE A 50 -1.08 -0.25 14.20
N ALA A 51 -0.89 0.95 14.76
CA ALA A 51 -0.07 1.14 15.95
C ALA A 51 -0.65 0.48 17.19
N LEU A 52 -1.97 0.50 17.37
CA LEU A 52 -2.63 -0.19 18.48
C LEU A 52 -2.49 -1.72 18.37
N TRP A 53 -2.59 -2.28 17.16
CA TRP A 53 -2.30 -3.69 16.91
C TRP A 53 -0.84 -4.06 17.18
N ASP A 54 0.10 -3.19 16.80
CA ASP A 54 1.53 -3.39 17.10
C ASP A 54 1.78 -3.40 18.62
N ILE A 55 1.22 -2.42 19.37
CA ILE A 55 1.28 -2.39 20.83
C ILE A 55 0.71 -3.67 21.44
N LYS A 56 -0.46 -4.12 20.97
CA LYS A 56 -1.09 -5.35 21.47
C LYS A 56 -0.25 -6.59 21.18
N GLY A 57 0.33 -6.70 19.99
CA GLY A 57 1.25 -7.78 19.62
C GLY A 57 2.51 -7.80 20.50
N GLN A 58 3.14 -6.63 20.68
CA GLN A 58 4.32 -6.48 21.54
C GLN A 58 4.01 -6.81 23.01
N ALA A 59 2.89 -6.33 23.54
CA ALA A 59 2.46 -6.57 24.93
C ALA A 59 2.17 -8.06 25.20
N LEU A 60 1.66 -8.79 24.20
CA LEU A 60 1.35 -10.21 24.29
C LEU A 60 2.51 -11.11 23.83
N GLY A 61 3.59 -10.54 23.31
CA GLY A 61 4.76 -11.29 22.83
C GLY A 61 4.49 -12.15 21.59
N VAL A 62 3.50 -11.79 20.77
CA VAL A 62 3.10 -12.55 19.57
C VAL A 62 3.01 -11.64 18.34
N PRO A 63 3.28 -12.14 17.13
CA PRO A 63 3.04 -11.36 15.91
C PRO A 63 1.53 -11.13 15.71
N VAL A 64 1.17 -10.00 15.11
CA VAL A 64 -0.25 -9.58 14.94
C VAL A 64 -1.11 -10.65 14.25
N TYR A 65 -0.56 -11.40 13.29
CA TYR A 65 -1.32 -12.46 12.60
C TYR A 65 -1.80 -13.58 13.53
N GLU A 66 -1.11 -13.85 14.65
CA GLU A 66 -1.58 -14.82 15.66
C GLU A 66 -2.83 -14.32 16.37
N LEU A 67 -2.92 -13.02 16.63
CA LEU A 67 -4.11 -12.39 17.19
C LEU A 67 -5.30 -12.40 16.21
N LEU A 68 -5.01 -12.46 14.90
CA LEU A 68 -6.00 -12.51 13.83
C LEU A 68 -6.43 -13.94 13.45
N GLY A 69 -6.13 -14.93 14.28
CA GLY A 69 -6.55 -16.32 14.08
C GLY A 69 -5.45 -17.26 13.57
N GLY A 70 -4.19 -16.81 13.58
CA GLY A 70 -3.04 -17.66 13.30
C GLY A 70 -2.69 -17.78 11.82
N LYS A 71 -1.61 -18.50 11.58
CA LYS A 71 -1.02 -18.69 10.25
C LYS A 71 -1.87 -19.60 9.37
N ILE A 72 -2.25 -19.10 8.18
CA ILE A 72 -2.94 -19.90 7.14
C ILE A 72 -2.06 -20.28 5.94
N ARG A 73 -0.81 -19.79 5.89
CA ARG A 73 0.17 -20.09 4.84
C ARG A 73 1.60 -19.79 5.29
N ASP A 74 2.58 -20.49 4.73
CA ASP A 74 4.01 -20.31 5.07
C ASP A 74 4.68 -19.12 4.43
N ARG A 75 4.18 -18.68 3.28
CA ARG A 75 4.72 -17.56 2.51
C ARG A 75 3.60 -16.84 1.78
N ILE A 76 3.81 -15.55 1.55
CA ILE A 76 2.94 -14.70 0.72
C ILE A 76 3.69 -14.45 -0.59
N TRP A 77 3.01 -14.70 -1.71
CA TRP A 77 3.54 -14.37 -3.02
C TRP A 77 3.46 -12.85 -3.25
N THR A 78 4.55 -12.26 -3.74
CA THR A 78 4.70 -10.82 -3.97
C THR A 78 5.05 -10.54 -5.43
N TYR A 79 4.91 -9.27 -5.84
CA TYR A 79 5.22 -8.80 -7.18
C TYR A 79 6.12 -7.56 -7.12
N GLY A 80 6.89 -7.32 -8.18
CA GLY A 80 7.80 -6.18 -8.30
C GLY A 80 7.19 -4.98 -9.05
N ARG A 81 7.88 -3.83 -9.05
CA ARG A 81 7.48 -2.65 -9.84
C ARG A 81 8.41 -2.48 -11.04
N ARG A 82 7.85 -2.36 -12.24
CA ARG A 82 8.62 -2.24 -13.50
C ARG A 82 8.71 -0.80 -14.06
N ASP A 83 8.30 0.21 -13.30
CA ASP A 83 8.16 1.57 -13.81
C ASP A 83 9.51 2.20 -14.12
N GLY A 84 9.58 3.00 -15.19
CA GLY A 84 10.76 3.77 -15.55
C GLY A 84 10.39 4.95 -16.44
N LEU A 85 11.15 6.05 -16.31
CA LEU A 85 10.97 7.21 -17.16
C LEU A 85 11.32 6.89 -18.63
N THR A 86 12.36 6.07 -18.84
CA THR A 86 12.80 5.58 -20.16
C THR A 86 12.52 4.09 -20.33
N LEU A 87 12.59 3.59 -21.57
CA LEU A 87 12.48 2.15 -21.87
C LEU A 87 13.56 1.34 -21.12
N GLU A 88 14.81 1.83 -21.18
CA GLU A 88 15.94 1.19 -20.51
C GLU A 88 15.74 1.14 -18.98
N ALA A 89 15.27 2.23 -18.37
CA ALA A 89 14.98 2.25 -16.93
C ALA A 89 13.86 1.27 -16.57
N ALA A 90 12.82 1.17 -17.39
CA ALA A 90 11.73 0.23 -17.17
C ALA A 90 12.21 -1.23 -17.23
N VAL A 91 13.03 -1.57 -18.24
CA VAL A 91 13.65 -2.90 -18.36
C VAL A 91 14.56 -3.18 -17.17
N LYS A 92 15.44 -2.23 -16.80
CA LYS A 92 16.35 -2.39 -15.66
C LYS A 92 15.58 -2.67 -14.36
N ASN A 93 14.53 -1.91 -14.08
CA ASN A 93 13.72 -2.09 -12.87
C ASN A 93 12.92 -3.41 -12.90
N ALA A 94 12.44 -3.81 -14.07
CA ALA A 94 11.82 -5.13 -14.24
C ALA A 94 12.82 -6.26 -13.95
N MET A 95 13.98 -6.24 -14.62
CA MET A 95 15.00 -7.29 -14.49
C MET A 95 15.57 -7.38 -13.07
N PHE A 96 15.72 -6.26 -12.36
CA PHE A 96 16.10 -6.26 -10.94
C PHE A 96 15.20 -7.17 -10.10
N HIS A 97 13.88 -7.14 -10.34
CA HIS A 97 12.92 -7.98 -9.63
C HIS A 97 12.90 -9.43 -10.14
N VAL A 98 13.12 -9.64 -11.44
CA VAL A 98 13.25 -11.00 -12.02
C VAL A 98 14.47 -11.72 -11.45
N GLU A 99 15.60 -11.04 -11.33
CA GLU A 99 16.84 -11.57 -10.75
C GLU A 99 16.69 -11.93 -9.26
N GLN A 100 15.76 -11.29 -8.56
CA GLN A 100 15.37 -11.64 -7.19
C GLN A 100 14.40 -12.84 -7.12
N GLY A 101 14.01 -13.40 -8.26
CA GLY A 101 13.10 -14.55 -8.35
C GLY A 101 11.62 -14.19 -8.31
N LEU A 102 11.25 -12.91 -8.49
CA LEU A 102 9.84 -12.54 -8.60
C LEU A 102 9.26 -13.00 -9.95
N THR A 103 8.03 -13.48 -9.90
CA THR A 103 7.32 -14.05 -11.07
C THR A 103 6.12 -13.20 -11.49
N ALA A 104 5.97 -12.01 -10.90
CA ALA A 104 5.02 -11.00 -11.35
C ALA A 104 5.56 -9.58 -11.20
N LEU A 105 5.11 -8.70 -12.08
CA LEU A 105 5.42 -7.28 -12.11
C LEU A 105 4.15 -6.45 -12.28
N LYS A 106 4.09 -5.33 -11.56
CA LYS A 106 3.09 -4.27 -11.79
C LYS A 106 3.78 -3.04 -12.33
N GLY A 107 3.14 -2.34 -13.25
CA GLY A 107 3.64 -1.04 -13.67
C GLY A 107 2.60 -0.19 -14.36
N ASP A 108 2.87 1.11 -14.36
CA ASP A 108 2.18 2.15 -15.08
C ASP A 108 3.04 2.60 -16.27
N PRO A 109 2.63 2.31 -17.51
CA PRO A 109 3.39 2.72 -18.68
C PRO A 109 3.16 4.19 -19.08
N PHE A 110 2.24 4.90 -18.43
CA PHE A 110 1.82 6.24 -18.83
C PHE A 110 2.68 7.35 -18.20
N GLU A 111 2.71 8.52 -18.84
CA GLU A 111 3.46 9.69 -18.36
C GLU A 111 2.60 10.64 -17.48
N HIS A 112 1.39 10.23 -17.08
CA HIS A 112 0.47 11.02 -16.26
C HIS A 112 0.15 12.43 -16.82
N ARG A 113 0.01 12.57 -18.16
CA ARG A 113 -0.30 13.85 -18.83
C ARG A 113 -1.80 14.18 -18.88
N GLY A 114 -2.61 13.61 -17.99
CA GLY A 114 -4.06 13.74 -17.98
C GLY A 114 -4.80 12.43 -18.23
N ILE A 115 -6.13 12.50 -18.26
CA ILE A 115 -7.02 11.34 -18.42
C ILE A 115 -6.99 10.81 -19.86
N PHE A 116 -6.90 11.71 -20.83
CA PHE A 116 -6.74 11.39 -22.24
C PHE A 116 -5.31 11.70 -22.66
N ILE A 117 -4.70 10.78 -23.38
CA ILE A 117 -3.34 10.91 -23.87
C ILE A 117 -3.34 11.07 -25.38
N ASP A 118 -2.46 11.93 -25.89
CA ASP A 118 -2.21 12.04 -27.31
C ASP A 118 -1.48 10.79 -27.83
N LYS A 119 -1.43 10.68 -29.16
CA LYS A 119 -0.84 9.53 -29.84
C LYS A 119 0.61 9.23 -29.42
N LYS A 120 1.43 10.26 -29.23
CA LYS A 120 2.85 10.09 -28.90
C LYS A 120 3.08 9.47 -27.50
N PRO A 121 2.47 9.98 -26.40
CA PRO A 121 2.51 9.31 -25.11
C PRO A 121 1.89 7.90 -25.12
N GLU A 122 0.84 7.66 -25.92
CA GLU A 122 0.27 6.32 -26.12
C GLU A 122 1.28 5.36 -26.73
N ASP A 123 1.94 5.76 -27.83
CA ASP A 123 2.96 4.95 -28.50
C ASP A 123 4.15 4.65 -27.58
N LEU A 124 4.53 5.60 -26.72
CA LEU A 124 5.55 5.38 -25.69
C LEU A 124 5.09 4.38 -24.63
N ALA A 125 3.84 4.46 -24.16
CA ALA A 125 3.29 3.52 -23.19
C ALA A 125 3.26 2.09 -23.75
N VAL A 126 2.81 1.93 -25.00
CA VAL A 126 2.85 0.64 -25.72
C VAL A 126 4.29 0.14 -25.84
N SER A 127 5.23 1.02 -26.19
CA SER A 127 6.66 0.67 -26.29
C SER A 127 7.23 0.20 -24.94
N LYS A 128 6.90 0.89 -23.83
CA LYS A 128 7.30 0.47 -22.47
C LYS A 128 6.79 -0.93 -22.13
N VAL A 129 5.53 -1.22 -22.40
CA VAL A 129 4.95 -2.55 -22.14
C VAL A 129 5.64 -3.61 -22.99
N ARG A 130 5.78 -3.36 -24.31
CA ARG A 130 6.40 -4.29 -25.24
C ARG A 130 7.83 -4.61 -24.85
N THR A 131 8.68 -3.59 -24.68
CA THR A 131 10.10 -3.78 -24.39
C THR A 131 10.32 -4.49 -23.05
N VAL A 132 9.52 -4.20 -22.02
CA VAL A 132 9.61 -4.96 -20.76
C VAL A 132 9.19 -6.41 -20.98
N SER A 133 8.08 -6.67 -21.68
CA SER A 133 7.58 -8.03 -21.93
C SER A 133 8.59 -8.88 -22.71
N GLU A 134 9.26 -8.30 -23.71
CA GLU A 134 10.33 -8.95 -24.46
C GLU A 134 11.53 -9.31 -23.57
N ALA A 135 11.88 -8.43 -22.62
CA ALA A 135 13.02 -8.65 -21.72
C ALA A 135 12.76 -9.72 -20.65
N VAL A 136 11.55 -9.73 -20.06
CA VAL A 136 11.23 -10.62 -18.93
C VAL A 136 10.62 -11.96 -19.35
N GLY A 137 10.18 -12.08 -20.61
CA GLY A 137 9.52 -13.26 -21.14
C GLY A 137 8.00 -13.31 -20.87
N LEU A 138 7.27 -14.06 -21.71
CA LEU A 138 5.80 -14.12 -21.71
C LEU A 138 5.19 -14.86 -20.51
N GLU A 139 5.98 -15.64 -19.78
CA GLU A 139 5.54 -16.35 -18.57
C GLU A 139 5.49 -15.43 -17.33
N MET A 140 6.05 -14.22 -17.43
CA MET A 140 6.00 -13.20 -16.37
C MET A 140 4.59 -12.63 -16.26
N LYS A 141 4.04 -12.64 -15.04
CA LYS A 141 2.68 -12.12 -14.75
C LYS A 141 2.62 -10.63 -14.48
#